data_AF-A0AA43C5A1-F1
#
_entry.id   AF-A0AA43C5A1-F1
#
_cell.length_a   1.000
_cell.length_b   1.000
_cell.length_c   1.000
_cell.angle_alpha   90.00
_cell.angle_beta   90.00
_cell.angle_gamma   90.00
#
_symmetry.space_group_name_H-M   'P 1'
#
loop_
_entity.id
_entity.type
_entity.pdbx_description
1 polymer ?
#
loop_
_entity_poly.entity_id
_entity_poly.type
_entity_poly.pdbx_seq_one_letter_code
_entity_poly.pdbx_strand_id
1 'polypeptide(L)' 'MATLKEVQTKIGSVKKTRQITKAMNMVATSRLRGAQQNMDRFRPYAEKFEEVLGSLAEKSGEEASPLLVPKEEVEK' A
#
# COMPACT_ATOMS: atom_id res chain seq x y z
N MET A 1 -10.38 32.44 -34.62
CA MET A 1 -10.39 31.02 -35.07
C MET A 1 -9.06 30.42 -34.65
N ALA A 2 -9.06 29.20 -34.09
CA ALA A 2 -7.80 28.56 -33.74
C ALA A 2 -6.98 28.31 -35.01
N THR A 3 -5.72 28.72 -35.02
CA THR A 3 -4.85 28.55 -36.19
C THR A 3 -4.35 27.10 -36.27
N LEU A 4 -4.06 26.60 -37.47
CA LEU A 4 -3.43 25.28 -37.67
C LEU A 4 -2.18 25.07 -36.81
N LYS A 5 -1.43 26.17 -36.55
CA LYS A 5 -0.24 26.20 -35.70
C LYS A 5 -0.55 25.92 -34.22
N GLU A 6 -1.65 26.46 -33.71
CA GLU A 6 -2.09 26.20 -32.32
C GLU A 6 -2.50 24.74 -32.13
N VAL A 7 -3.21 24.17 -33.12
CA VAL A 7 -3.57 22.74 -33.11
C VAL A 7 -2.32 21.86 -33.10
N GLN A 8 -1.34 22.12 -33.96
CA GLN A 8 -0.06 21.39 -33.96
C GLN A 8 0.69 21.50 -32.63
N THR A 9 0.72 22.70 -32.03
CA THR A 9 1.36 22.93 -30.74
C THR A 9 0.68 22.13 -29.63
N LYS A 10 -0.66 22.10 -29.62
CA LYS A 10 -1.44 21.34 -28.64
C LYS A 10 -1.23 19.83 -28.79
N ILE A 11 -1.16 19.31 -30.01
CA ILE A 11 -0.82 17.89 -30.28
C ILE A 11 0.57 17.56 -29.71
N GLY A 12 1.56 18.43 -29.92
CA GLY A 12 2.90 18.26 -29.36
C GLY A 12 2.91 18.23 -27.83
N SER A 13 2.17 19.14 -27.20
CA SER A 13 2.02 19.18 -25.74
C SER A 13 1.40 17.90 -25.17
N VAL A 14 0.26 17.46 -25.73
CA VAL A 14 -0.42 16.24 -25.28
C VAL A 14 0.44 14.99 -25.49
N LYS A 15 1.21 14.91 -26.59
CA LYS A 15 2.17 13.81 -26.81
C LYS A 15 3.24 13.77 -25.72
N LYS A 16 3.80 14.92 -25.33
CA LYS A 16 4.77 15.01 -24.23
C LYS A 16 4.14 14.60 -22.90
N THR A 17 2.94 15.10 -22.57
CA THR A 17 2.22 14.69 -21.37
C THR A 17 1.95 13.19 -21.33
N ARG A 18 1.57 12.58 -22.47
CA ARG A 18 1.38 11.13 -22.59
C ARG A 18 2.66 10.33 -22.31
N GLN A 19 3.82 10.83 -22.74
CA GLN A 19 5.10 10.19 -22.45
C GLN A 19 5.45 10.27 -20.96
N ILE A 20 5.21 11.44 -20.33
CA ILE A 20 5.42 11.65 -18.89
C ILE A 20 4.53 10.70 -18.09
N THR A 21 3.24 10.62 -18.39
CA THR A 21 2.32 9.72 -17.66
C THR A 21 2.64 8.25 -17.90
N LYS A 22 3.11 7.88 -19.10
CA LYS A 22 3.62 6.53 -19.35
C LYS A 22 4.82 6.19 -18.47
N ALA A 23 5.76 7.12 -18.31
CA ALA A 23 6.89 6.95 -17.40
C ALA A 23 6.42 6.84 -15.94
N MET A 24 5.48 7.69 -15.51
CA MET A 24 4.90 7.63 -14.17
C MET A 24 4.21 6.29 -13.87
N ASN A 25 3.51 5.71 -14.84
CA ASN A 25 2.91 4.38 -14.70
C ASN A 25 3.99 3.30 -14.45
N MET A 26 5.12 3.37 -15.14
CA MET A 26 6.25 2.46 -14.91
C MET A 26 6.87 2.67 -13.52
N VAL A 27 6.98 3.93 -13.06
CA VAL A 27 7.45 4.25 -11.70
C VAL A 27 6.49 3.71 -10.64
N ALA A 28 5.18 3.90 -10.82
CA ALA A 28 4.16 3.38 -9.91
C ALA A 28 4.20 1.84 -9.83
N THR A 29 4.35 1.19 -10.99
CA THR A 29 4.50 -0.28 -11.07
C THR A 29 5.76 -0.76 -10.32
N SER A 30 6.88 -0.06 -10.48
CA SER A 30 8.12 -0.37 -9.75
C SER A 30 7.97 -0.21 -8.23
N ARG A 31 7.31 0.86 -7.78
CA ARG A 31 7.01 1.07 -6.36
C ARG A 31 6.09 -0.02 -5.79
N LEU A 32 5.05 -0.39 -6.51
CA LEU A 32 4.15 -1.47 -6.11
C LEU A 32 4.92 -2.80 -5.97
N ARG A 33 5.77 -3.12 -6.94
CA ARG A 33 6.61 -4.32 -6.88
C ARG A 33 7.55 -4.30 -5.67
N GLY A 34 8.15 -3.15 -5.36
CA GLY A 34 8.98 -3.00 -4.15
C GLY A 34 8.18 -3.21 -2.86
N ALA A 35 6.96 -2.65 -2.79
CA ALA A 35 6.07 -2.85 -1.65
C ALA A 35 5.68 -4.33 -1.47
N GLN A 36 5.33 -5.01 -2.56
CA GLN A 36 5.02 -6.45 -2.56
C GLN A 36 6.20 -7.27 -2.05
N GLN A 37 7.41 -7.03 -2.57
CA GLN A 37 8.61 -7.73 -2.08
C GLN A 37 8.87 -7.52 -0.60
N ASN A 38 8.62 -6.31 -0.07
CA ASN A 38 8.75 -6.05 1.35
C ASN A 38 7.69 -6.79 2.17
N MET A 39 6.44 -6.85 1.68
CA MET A 39 5.38 -7.64 2.31
C MET A 39 5.70 -9.13 2.32
N ASP A 40 6.19 -9.67 1.21
CA ASP A 40 6.58 -11.09 1.10
C ASP A 40 7.71 -11.43 2.07
N ARG A 41 8.71 -10.53 2.20
CA ARG A 41 9.80 -10.68 3.17
C ARG A 41 9.32 -10.59 4.62
N PHE A 42 8.30 -9.78 4.88
CA PHE A 42 7.72 -9.62 6.22
C PHE A 42 6.82 -10.79 6.61
N ARG A 43 6.22 -11.48 5.64
CA ARG A 43 5.24 -12.54 5.86
C ARG A 43 5.68 -13.63 6.86
N PRO A 44 6.89 -14.21 6.80
CA PRO A 44 7.30 -15.23 7.76
C PRO A 44 7.36 -14.73 9.21
N TYR A 45 7.74 -13.46 9.42
CA TYR A 45 7.73 -12.85 10.74
C TYR A 45 6.29 -12.68 11.23
N ALA A 46 5.39 -12.17 10.38
CA ALA A 46 3.99 -11.96 10.72
C ALA A 46 3.30 -13.29 11.10
N GLU A 47 3.52 -14.35 10.31
CA GLU A 47 2.99 -15.68 10.58
C GLU A 47 3.48 -16.22 11.93
N LYS A 48 4.79 -16.10 12.21
CA LYS A 48 5.32 -16.58 13.49
C LYS A 48 4.87 -15.74 14.66
N PHE A 49 4.73 -14.43 14.47
CA PHE A 49 4.22 -13.51 15.47
C PHE A 49 2.77 -13.84 15.84
N GLU A 50 1.92 -14.11 14.84
CA GLU A 50 0.53 -14.55 15.04
C GLU A 50 0.46 -15.88 15.79
N GLU A 51 1.27 -16.87 15.43
CA GLU A 51 1.34 -18.17 16.12
C GLU A 51 1.71 -18.00 17.61
N VAL A 52 2.73 -17.20 17.91
CA VAL A 52 3.22 -16.97 19.27
C VAL A 52 2.19 -16.17 20.09
N LEU A 53 1.61 -15.12 19.50
CA LEU A 53 0.57 -14.35 20.18
C LEU A 53 -0.69 -15.16 20.43
N GLY A 54 -1.13 -15.99 19.47
CA GLY A 54 -2.25 -16.90 19.65
C GLY A 54 -1.98 -17.88 20.80
N SER A 55 -0.80 -18.50 20.80
CA SER A 55 -0.37 -19.39 21.88
C SER A 55 -0.31 -18.69 23.25
N LEU A 56 0.08 -17.41 23.28
CA LEU A 56 0.14 -16.62 24.50
C LEU A 56 -1.26 -16.26 24.99
N ALA A 57 -2.15 -15.83 24.10
CA ALA A 57 -3.54 -15.50 24.41
C ALA A 57 -4.29 -16.70 24.99
N GLU A 58 -4.12 -17.89 24.41
CA GLU A 58 -4.72 -19.14 24.94
C GLU A 58 -4.24 -19.48 26.35
N LYS A 59 -2.99 -19.13 26.69
CA LYS A 59 -2.37 -19.46 27.98
C LYS A 59 -2.50 -18.37 29.04
N SER A 60 -2.87 -17.15 28.65
CA SER A 60 -2.80 -15.98 29.53
C SER A 60 -3.81 -15.96 30.69
N GLY A 61 -4.81 -16.84 30.70
CA GLY A 61 -5.72 -17.03 31.85
C GLY A 61 -6.44 -15.75 32.30
N GLU A 62 -6.87 -15.70 33.55
CA GLU A 62 -7.60 -14.55 34.14
C GLU A 62 -6.70 -13.31 34.38
N GLU A 63 -5.38 -13.45 34.36
CA GLU A 63 -4.39 -12.35 34.50
C GLU A 63 -3.83 -11.89 33.13
N ALA A 64 -4.63 -11.97 32.08
CA ALA A 64 -4.21 -11.58 30.74
C ALA A 64 -3.87 -10.07 30.66
N SER A 65 -2.84 -9.75 29.86
CA SER A 65 -2.48 -8.36 29.56
C SER A 65 -3.70 -7.60 29.00
N PRO A 66 -3.91 -6.32 29.35
CA PRO A 66 -4.98 -5.49 28.77
C PRO A 66 -4.95 -5.38 27.24
N LEU A 67 -3.85 -5.76 26.59
CA LEU A 67 -3.74 -5.82 25.13
C LEU A 67 -4.32 -7.11 24.51
N LEU A 68 -4.57 -8.14 25.32
CA LEU A 68 -5.14 -9.43 24.91
C LEU A 68 -6.64 -9.54 25.24
N VAL A 69 -7.19 -8.59 26.00
CA VAL A 69 -8.61 -8.53 26.35
C VAL A 69 -9.35 -7.70 25.29
N PRO A 70 -10.49 -8.16 24.76
CA PRO A 70 -11.34 -7.36 23.87
C PRO A 70 -11.75 -6.06 24.58
N LYS A 71 -11.50 -4.90 23.96
CA LYS A 71 -12.00 -3.62 24.48
C LYS A 71 -13.48 -3.47 24.13
N GLU A 72 -14.28 -3.00 25.08
CA GLU A 72 -15.66 -2.57 24.82
C GLU A 72 -15.65 -1.46 23.76
N GLU A 73 -16.63 -1.51 22.84
CA GLU A 73 -16.73 -0.60 21.71
C GLU A 73 -16.62 0.86 22.18
N VAL A 74 -15.62 1.58 21.66
CA VAL A 74 -15.54 3.02 21.85
C VAL A 74 -16.62 3.65 20.97
N GLU A 75 -17.76 3.98 21.57
CA GLU A 75 -18.75 4.83 20.92
C GLU A 75 -18.09 6.16 20.53
N LYS A 76 -18.27 6.53 19.26
CA LYS A 76 -17.69 7.74 18.65
C LYS A 76 -18.39 9.01 19.07
#